data_AF-A0A1G7FAC8-F1
#
_entry.id   AF-A0A1G7FAC8-F1
#
_cell.length_a   1.000
_cell.length_b   1.000
_cell.length_c   1.000
_cell.angle_alpha   90.00
_cell.angle_beta   90.00
_cell.angle_gamma   90.00
#
_symmetry.space_group_name_H-M   'P 1'
#
loop_
_entity.id
_entity.type
_entity.pdbx_description
1 polymer ?
#
loop_
_entity_poly.entity_id
_entity_poly.type
_entity_poly.pdbx_seq_one_letter_code
_entity_poly.pdbx_strand_id
1 'polypeptide(L)'
;MSSVQAIAFANTYTVIDQYTDPDSGFSGTLFRNTETGEYTFALRGTQPSEFVDDIIFADFLGIVVEGWAQEQITEMNAYFERLITPVSLGGLGKLSSSDTVTVAGHSLGGHLATAFTLAWADHVDHTYTYNGAGTGGTDGGAGYVQLLEILGLASSTPEPNDKITNLYAEPGLEVTAGVGVWWGDVVPVFIEDQGIIGGNLLIGNHSIAHLTDSLAVYNLFSQVDESLQLNTITGLLEASSNKADHTLESAVTALGKLLVTGFTPRGWRSAA
;
A
#
# COMPACT_ATOMS: atom_id res chain seq x y z
N MET A 1 2.90 -11.65 -8.19
CA MET A 1 1.57 -11.80 -8.82
C MET A 1 1.60 -12.93 -9.85
N SER A 2 0.66 -13.86 -9.78
CA SER A 2 0.48 -14.91 -10.79
C SER A 2 -0.17 -14.39 -12.08
N SER A 3 0.00 -15.08 -13.20
CA SER A 3 -0.65 -14.70 -14.47
C SER A 3 -2.18 -14.67 -14.37
N VAL A 4 -2.78 -15.52 -13.54
CA VAL A 4 -4.24 -15.53 -13.33
C VAL A 4 -4.70 -14.27 -12.60
N GLN A 5 -3.99 -13.87 -11.54
CA GLN A 5 -4.27 -12.60 -10.84
C GLN A 5 -4.07 -11.40 -11.75
N ALA A 6 -3.02 -11.41 -12.59
CA ALA A 6 -2.76 -10.33 -13.55
C ALA A 6 -3.88 -10.20 -14.59
N ILE A 7 -4.37 -11.33 -15.12
CA ILE A 7 -5.51 -11.34 -16.05
C ILE A 7 -6.78 -10.85 -15.36
N ALA A 8 -7.05 -11.31 -14.14
CA ALA A 8 -8.22 -10.85 -13.37
C ALA A 8 -8.16 -9.33 -13.16
N PHE A 9 -7.02 -8.80 -12.70
CA PHE A 9 -6.82 -7.36 -12.54
C PHE A 9 -7.02 -6.60 -13.85
N ALA A 10 -6.42 -7.06 -14.96
CA ALA A 10 -6.54 -6.42 -16.26
C ALA A 10 -7.96 -6.47 -16.85
N ASN A 11 -8.77 -7.46 -16.46
CA ASN A 11 -10.19 -7.53 -16.83
C ASN A 11 -11.06 -6.62 -15.96
N THR A 12 -10.69 -6.40 -14.70
CA THR A 12 -11.46 -5.58 -13.77
C THR A 12 -11.14 -4.09 -13.89
N TYR A 13 -9.88 -3.72 -14.14
CA TYR A 13 -9.43 -2.33 -14.12
C TYR A 13 -8.93 -1.85 -15.49
N THR A 14 -9.29 -0.62 -15.83
CA THR A 14 -8.73 0.10 -16.97
C THR A 14 -7.79 1.20 -16.49
N VAL A 15 -6.63 1.36 -17.15
CA VAL A 15 -5.75 2.52 -16.96
C VAL A 15 -6.36 3.73 -17.67
N ILE A 16 -6.73 4.75 -16.91
CA ILE A 16 -7.28 6.00 -17.43
C ILE A 16 -6.18 6.96 -17.85
N ASP A 17 -5.15 7.08 -17.01
CA ASP A 17 -3.96 7.89 -17.27
C ASP A 17 -2.80 7.41 -16.36
N GLN A 18 -1.57 7.62 -16.82
CA GLN A 18 -0.37 7.29 -16.06
C GLN A 18 0.68 8.35 -16.33
N TYR A 19 1.34 8.80 -15.27
CA TYR A 19 2.46 9.74 -15.36
C TYR A 19 3.65 9.19 -14.56
N THR A 20 4.84 9.37 -15.12
CA THR A 20 6.10 9.12 -14.42
C THR A 20 7.02 10.27 -14.73
N ASP A 21 7.45 10.94 -13.68
CA ASP A 21 8.35 12.07 -13.75
C ASP A 21 9.80 11.57 -13.68
N PRO A 22 10.63 11.86 -14.69
CA PRO A 22 12.00 11.37 -14.73
C PRO A 22 12.94 12.06 -13.75
N ASP A 23 12.58 13.27 -13.27
CA ASP A 23 13.45 14.11 -12.46
C ASP A 23 13.24 13.85 -10.96
N SER A 24 11.99 13.89 -10.50
CA SER A 24 11.62 13.61 -9.10
C SER A 24 11.50 12.11 -8.79
N GLY A 25 11.36 11.26 -9.82
CA GLY A 25 11.08 9.83 -9.68
C GLY A 25 9.63 9.49 -9.34
N PHE A 26 8.75 10.50 -9.24
CA PHE A 26 7.32 10.33 -9.01
C PHE A 26 6.69 9.43 -10.08
N SER A 27 5.79 8.55 -9.67
CA SER A 27 5.00 7.72 -10.60
C SER A 27 3.62 7.44 -10.04
N GLY A 28 2.59 7.85 -10.79
CA GLY A 28 1.19 7.71 -10.42
C GLY A 28 0.36 7.15 -11.56
N THR A 29 -0.59 6.27 -11.24
CA THR A 29 -1.52 5.68 -12.21
C THR A 29 -2.95 5.86 -11.72
N LEU A 30 -3.82 6.41 -12.58
CA LEU A 30 -5.25 6.48 -12.34
C LEU A 30 -5.91 5.28 -13.01
N PHE A 31 -6.47 4.39 -12.20
CA PHE A 31 -7.28 3.25 -12.64
C PHE A 31 -8.77 3.56 -12.50
N ARG A 32 -9.59 2.87 -13.27
CA ARG A 32 -11.03 2.81 -13.09
C ARG A 32 -11.50 1.37 -13.07
N ASN A 33 -12.26 1.00 -12.06
CA ASN A 33 -12.96 -0.26 -12.01
C ASN A 33 -14.04 -0.28 -13.10
N THR A 34 -14.03 -1.30 -13.96
CA THR A 34 -14.93 -1.42 -15.11
C THR A 34 -16.36 -1.81 -14.73
N GLU A 35 -16.54 -2.41 -13.54
CA GLU A 35 -17.84 -2.83 -13.03
C GLU A 35 -18.50 -1.74 -12.19
N THR A 36 -17.77 -1.17 -11.23
CA THR A 36 -18.31 -0.17 -10.29
C THR A 36 -18.18 1.27 -10.82
N GLY A 37 -17.23 1.50 -11.72
CA GLY A 37 -16.90 2.83 -12.24
C GLY A 37 -16.03 3.67 -11.28
N GLU A 38 -15.69 3.14 -10.11
CA GLU A 38 -14.86 3.79 -9.08
C GLU A 38 -13.42 3.99 -9.57
N TYR A 39 -12.79 5.06 -9.08
CA TYR A 39 -11.42 5.40 -9.42
C TYR A 39 -10.43 4.99 -8.34
N THR A 40 -9.26 4.52 -8.74
CA THR A 40 -8.14 4.27 -7.84
C THR A 40 -6.92 5.03 -8.31
N PHE A 41 -6.36 5.89 -7.46
CA PHE A 41 -5.11 6.59 -7.69
C PHE A 41 -3.97 5.84 -6.99
N ALA A 42 -3.20 5.09 -7.76
CA ALA A 42 -2.11 4.27 -7.26
C ALA A 42 -0.77 5.02 -7.36
N LEU A 43 -0.07 5.10 -6.25
CA LEU A 43 1.20 5.80 -6.08
C LEU A 43 2.33 4.79 -5.88
N ARG A 44 3.31 4.83 -6.78
CA ARG A 44 4.46 3.92 -6.74
C ARG A 44 5.44 4.35 -5.65
N GLY A 45 6.04 3.39 -4.95
CA GLY A 45 7.25 3.62 -4.17
C GLY A 45 8.50 3.77 -5.04
N THR A 46 9.66 3.74 -4.38
CA THR A 46 11.00 3.82 -4.98
C THR A 46 11.29 2.63 -5.91
N GLN A 47 12.22 2.77 -6.85
CA GLN A 47 12.55 1.66 -7.76
C GLN A 47 13.45 0.62 -7.07
N PRO A 48 13.27 -0.69 -7.34
CA PRO A 48 14.13 -1.77 -6.83
C PRO A 48 15.63 -1.57 -7.02
N SER A 49 16.08 -0.95 -8.12
CA SER A 49 17.50 -0.66 -8.35
C SER A 49 18.05 0.40 -7.39
N GLU A 50 17.22 1.35 -6.96
CA GLU A 50 17.57 2.39 -5.99
C GLU A 50 17.63 1.82 -4.56
N PHE A 51 16.91 0.72 -4.29
CA PHE A 51 16.99 0.00 -3.00
C PHE A 51 18.27 -0.84 -2.84
N VAL A 52 18.96 -1.20 -3.93
CA VAL A 52 20.16 -2.06 -3.88
C VAL A 52 21.45 -1.23 -3.76
N ASP A 53 21.46 -0.03 -4.34
CA ASP A 53 22.60 0.90 -4.26
C ASP A 53 22.66 1.66 -2.91
N ASP A 54 21.53 1.78 -2.21
CA ASP A 54 21.44 2.48 -0.92
C ASP A 54 21.71 1.51 0.27
N ILE A 55 23.00 1.29 0.55
CA ILE A 55 23.55 0.14 1.31
C ILE A 55 23.10 0.03 2.79
N ILE A 56 22.32 0.95 3.37
CA ILE A 56 21.58 0.69 4.62
C ILE A 56 20.20 1.33 4.53
N PHE A 57 19.17 0.52 4.32
CA PHE A 57 17.74 0.89 4.25
C PHE A 57 17.24 1.81 5.40
N ALA A 58 17.93 1.79 6.55
CA ALA A 58 17.65 2.71 7.67
C ALA A 58 18.00 4.18 7.35
N ASP A 59 19.08 4.41 6.58
CA ASP A 59 19.44 5.73 6.07
C ASP A 59 18.48 6.17 4.96
N PHE A 60 18.03 5.24 4.11
CA PHE A 60 16.98 5.50 3.10
C PHE A 60 15.72 6.05 3.78
N LEU A 61 15.16 5.38 4.77
CA LEU A 61 13.90 5.83 5.36
C LEU A 61 14.00 7.03 6.30
N GLY A 62 15.12 7.23 6.99
CA GLY A 62 15.35 8.41 7.84
C GLY A 62 15.65 9.69 7.05
N ILE A 63 16.43 9.59 5.96
CA ILE A 63 16.90 10.73 5.16
C ILE A 63 15.91 11.07 4.01
N VAL A 64 15.21 10.08 3.44
CA VAL A 64 14.32 10.29 2.27
C VAL A 64 13.03 11.05 2.61
N VAL A 65 12.51 10.89 3.84
CA VAL A 65 11.29 11.60 4.27
C VAL A 65 11.52 13.12 4.36
N GLU A 66 12.74 13.57 4.68
CA GLU A 66 13.01 15.00 4.85
C GLU A 66 13.30 15.75 3.54
N GLY A 67 13.95 15.13 2.55
CA GLY A 67 14.46 15.83 1.35
C GLY A 67 13.79 15.48 0.01
N TRP A 68 13.68 14.19 -0.32
CA TRP A 68 13.24 13.73 -1.65
C TRP A 68 11.73 13.56 -1.78
N ALA A 69 11.04 13.31 -0.67
CA ALA A 69 9.59 13.23 -0.65
C ALA A 69 8.91 14.54 -1.10
N GLN A 70 9.55 15.70 -0.88
CA GLN A 70 8.96 17.01 -1.22
C GLN A 70 8.79 17.20 -2.74
N GLU A 71 9.78 16.81 -3.53
CA GLU A 71 9.71 16.91 -5.00
C GLU A 71 8.65 15.94 -5.55
N GLN A 72 8.59 14.71 -5.04
CA GLN A 72 7.55 13.75 -5.42
C GLN A 72 6.14 14.17 -4.97
N ILE A 73 5.99 14.80 -3.80
CA ILE A 73 4.71 15.38 -3.34
C ILE A 73 4.28 16.53 -4.25
N THR A 74 5.22 17.40 -4.63
CA THR A 74 4.95 18.52 -5.53
C THR A 74 4.46 18.01 -6.89
N GLU A 75 5.16 17.04 -7.49
CA GLU A 75 4.74 16.49 -8.78
C GLU A 75 3.49 15.63 -8.71
N MET A 76 3.26 14.94 -7.59
CA MET A 76 2.00 14.24 -7.34
C MET A 76 0.81 15.21 -7.36
N ASN A 77 0.92 16.34 -6.65
CA ASN A 77 -0.15 17.35 -6.60
C ASN A 77 -0.36 18.00 -7.96
N ALA A 78 0.72 18.35 -8.67
CA ALA A 78 0.64 18.90 -10.02
C ALA A 78 0.00 17.92 -11.01
N TYR A 79 0.33 16.62 -10.92
CA TYR A 79 -0.28 15.60 -11.76
C TYR A 79 -1.78 15.43 -11.44
N PHE A 80 -2.17 15.38 -10.17
CA PHE A 80 -3.59 15.26 -9.82
C PHE A 80 -4.40 16.51 -10.22
N GLU A 81 -3.83 17.70 -10.04
CA GLU A 81 -4.44 18.95 -10.52
C GLU A 81 -4.69 18.90 -12.04
N ARG A 82 -3.73 18.37 -12.81
CA ARG A 82 -3.93 18.12 -14.24
C ARG A 82 -5.06 17.12 -14.52
N LEU A 83 -5.21 16.05 -13.72
CA LEU A 83 -6.27 15.05 -13.92
C LEU A 83 -7.67 15.66 -13.76
N ILE A 84 -7.88 16.53 -12.77
CA ILE A 84 -9.17 17.17 -12.48
C ILE A 84 -9.44 18.41 -13.33
N THR A 85 -8.38 19.07 -13.83
CA THR A 85 -8.53 20.30 -14.61
C THR A 85 -9.07 19.97 -16.00
N PRO A 86 -10.17 20.62 -16.45
CA PRO A 86 -10.72 20.42 -17.78
C PRO A 86 -9.72 20.70 -18.91
N VAL A 87 -9.83 19.97 -20.02
CA VAL A 87 -9.00 20.19 -21.22
C VAL A 87 -9.08 21.62 -21.74
N SER A 88 -10.26 22.25 -21.62
CA SER A 88 -10.46 23.66 -22.01
C SER A 88 -9.64 24.67 -21.19
N LEU A 89 -9.14 24.25 -20.02
CA LEU A 89 -8.29 25.04 -19.13
C LEU A 89 -6.83 24.54 -19.11
N GLY A 90 -6.46 23.62 -20.02
CA GLY A 90 -5.10 23.11 -20.15
C GLY A 90 -4.78 21.88 -19.32
N GLY A 91 -5.76 21.27 -18.64
CA GLY A 91 -5.60 19.99 -17.95
C GLY A 91 -5.87 18.78 -18.84
N LEU A 92 -5.97 17.60 -18.21
CA LEU A 92 -6.25 16.32 -18.85
C LEU A 92 -7.75 15.98 -18.86
N GLY A 93 -8.55 16.59 -17.96
CA GLY A 93 -9.99 16.39 -17.85
C GLY A 93 -10.40 14.93 -17.70
N LYS A 94 -9.64 14.15 -16.91
CA LYS A 94 -9.89 12.72 -16.66
C LYS A 94 -10.84 12.48 -15.51
N LEU A 95 -10.87 13.41 -14.56
CA LEU A 95 -11.74 13.42 -13.40
C LEU A 95 -12.59 14.70 -13.42
N SER A 96 -13.80 14.60 -12.90
CA SER A 96 -14.64 15.76 -12.60
C SER A 96 -14.22 16.40 -11.28
N SER A 97 -14.66 17.64 -11.04
CA SER A 97 -14.40 18.34 -9.76
C SER A 97 -15.13 17.72 -8.56
N SER A 98 -16.01 16.75 -8.76
CA SER A 98 -16.71 16.03 -7.69
C SER A 98 -16.31 14.56 -7.61
N ASP A 99 -15.44 14.08 -8.51
CA ASP A 99 -15.00 12.69 -8.46
C ASP A 99 -14.08 12.50 -7.26
N THR A 100 -14.31 11.42 -6.53
CA THR A 100 -13.43 10.93 -5.49
C THR A 100 -12.63 9.72 -5.99
N VAL A 101 -11.46 9.51 -5.39
CA VAL A 101 -10.58 8.37 -5.68
C VAL A 101 -10.30 7.59 -4.40
N THR A 102 -10.20 6.27 -4.52
CA THR A 102 -9.46 5.47 -3.55
C THR A 102 -7.97 5.65 -3.82
N VAL A 103 -7.16 5.88 -2.80
CA VAL A 103 -5.71 6.07 -2.95
C VAL A 103 -4.99 4.83 -2.44
N ALA A 104 -3.96 4.37 -3.15
CA ALA A 104 -3.18 3.22 -2.72
C ALA A 104 -1.68 3.48 -2.90
N GLY A 105 -0.87 3.08 -1.91
CA GLY A 105 0.58 3.26 -2.00
C GLY A 105 1.37 2.31 -1.09
N HIS A 106 2.49 1.80 -1.61
CA HIS A 106 3.42 0.93 -0.86
C HIS A 106 4.73 1.65 -0.55
N SER A 107 5.31 1.40 0.64
CA SER A 107 6.60 1.98 1.06
C SER A 107 6.56 3.53 0.98
N LEU A 108 7.47 4.16 0.23
CA LEU A 108 7.42 5.60 -0.06
C LEU A 108 6.10 6.05 -0.71
N GLY A 109 5.48 5.20 -1.53
CA GLY A 109 4.16 5.47 -2.09
C GLY A 109 3.06 5.59 -1.03
N GLY A 110 3.22 4.93 0.13
CA GLY A 110 2.32 5.08 1.28
C GLY A 110 2.45 6.46 1.96
N HIS A 111 3.66 7.00 2.02
CA HIS A 111 3.90 8.38 2.46
C HIS A 111 3.23 9.38 1.51
N LEU A 112 3.42 9.20 0.20
CA LEU A 112 2.76 10.02 -0.82
C LEU A 112 1.23 9.92 -0.73
N ALA A 113 0.68 8.73 -0.48
CA ALA A 113 -0.76 8.54 -0.32
C ALA A 113 -1.32 9.29 0.90
N THR A 114 -0.57 9.33 1.99
CA THR A 114 -0.92 10.11 3.18
C THR A 114 -0.90 11.61 2.89
N ALA A 115 0.18 12.10 2.28
CA ALA A 115 0.31 13.49 1.87
C ALA A 115 -0.80 13.92 0.90
N PHE A 116 -1.13 13.05 -0.05
CA PHE A 116 -2.22 13.26 -1.00
C PHE A 116 -3.57 13.38 -0.30
N THR A 117 -3.84 12.53 0.69
CA THR A 117 -5.08 12.54 1.46
C THR A 117 -5.29 13.87 2.18
N LEU A 118 -4.21 14.47 2.68
CA LEU A 118 -4.26 15.79 3.29
C LEU A 118 -4.48 16.91 2.27
N ALA A 119 -3.75 16.88 1.15
CA ALA A 119 -3.82 17.92 0.13
C ALA A 119 -5.17 17.93 -0.62
N TRP A 120 -5.77 16.75 -0.80
CA TRP A 120 -6.94 16.53 -1.65
C TRP A 120 -8.08 15.83 -0.90
N ALA A 121 -8.28 16.17 0.38
CA ALA A 121 -9.25 15.50 1.25
C ALA A 121 -10.65 15.40 0.64
N ASP A 122 -11.13 16.42 -0.07
CA ASP A 122 -12.45 16.42 -0.73
C ASP A 122 -12.54 15.49 -1.95
N HIS A 123 -11.40 15.05 -2.48
CA HIS A 123 -11.28 14.11 -3.59
C HIS A 123 -10.86 12.70 -3.15
N VAL A 124 -10.68 12.45 -1.86
CA VAL A 124 -10.35 11.12 -1.34
C VAL A 124 -11.60 10.45 -0.80
N ASP A 125 -11.93 9.29 -1.36
CA ASP A 125 -12.92 8.40 -0.77
C ASP A 125 -12.30 7.66 0.44
N HIS A 126 -11.21 6.91 0.19
CA HIS A 126 -10.42 6.25 1.22
C HIS A 126 -8.98 6.02 0.75
N THR A 127 -8.05 5.87 1.67
CA THR A 127 -6.64 5.64 1.41
C THR A 127 -6.15 4.37 2.10
N TYR A 128 -5.52 3.50 1.32
CA TYR A 128 -4.87 2.28 1.80
C TYR A 128 -3.37 2.35 1.61
N THR A 129 -2.62 2.32 2.70
CA THR A 129 -1.15 2.21 2.64
C THR A 129 -0.74 0.77 2.91
N TYR A 130 0.34 0.33 2.27
CA TYR A 130 0.85 -1.03 2.35
C TYR A 130 2.33 -0.96 2.73
N ASN A 131 2.70 -1.40 3.94
CA ASN A 131 4.04 -1.19 4.49
C ASN A 131 4.50 0.27 4.31
N GLY A 132 3.60 1.23 4.43
CA GLY A 132 3.85 2.64 4.10
C GLY A 132 4.83 3.31 5.06
N ALA A 133 5.69 4.19 4.55
CA ALA A 133 6.44 5.11 5.40
C ALA A 133 5.47 6.14 6.00
N GLY A 134 5.66 6.47 7.28
CA GLY A 134 4.90 7.53 7.96
C GLY A 134 5.31 8.92 7.50
N THR A 135 4.76 9.95 8.14
CA THR A 135 4.94 11.35 7.72
C THR A 135 6.22 12.01 8.23
N GLY A 136 7.16 11.23 8.78
CA GLY A 136 8.34 11.74 9.48
C GLY A 136 8.05 12.13 10.93
N GLY A 137 9.10 12.53 11.67
CA GLY A 137 9.03 12.86 13.09
C GLY A 137 8.93 11.63 14.03
N THR A 138 9.28 11.81 15.30
CA THR A 138 9.06 10.78 16.35
C THR A 138 7.85 11.09 17.23
N ASP A 139 7.25 12.27 17.05
CA ASP A 139 6.05 12.74 17.71
C ASP A 139 4.94 13.06 16.68
N GLY A 140 3.72 12.59 16.98
CA GLY A 140 2.54 12.81 16.13
C GLY A 140 2.38 14.27 15.68
N GLY A 141 2.61 15.20 16.61
CA GLY A 141 2.47 16.63 16.37
C GLY A 141 3.49 17.22 15.39
N ALA A 142 4.80 16.94 15.52
CA ALA A 142 5.78 17.57 14.63
C ALA A 142 5.79 16.96 13.24
N GLY A 143 5.60 15.64 13.12
CA GLY A 143 5.44 14.97 11.82
C GLY A 143 4.26 15.54 11.02
N TYR A 144 3.16 15.84 11.72
CA TYR A 144 2.00 16.50 11.09
C TYR A 144 2.31 17.92 10.62
N VAL A 145 2.90 18.72 11.51
CA VAL A 145 3.23 20.13 11.21
C VAL A 145 4.19 20.22 10.02
N GLN A 146 5.22 19.38 9.98
CA GLN A 146 6.17 19.36 8.86
C GLN A 146 5.47 19.03 7.54
N LEU A 147 4.55 18.06 7.55
CA LEU A 147 3.80 17.71 6.34
C LEU A 147 2.85 18.84 5.91
N LEU A 148 2.18 19.51 6.85
CA LEU A 148 1.35 20.67 6.53
C LEU A 148 2.18 21.82 5.95
N GLU A 149 3.39 22.06 6.46
CA GLU A 149 4.31 23.07 5.93
C GLU A 149 4.74 22.75 4.50
N ILE A 150 5.12 21.50 4.20
CA ILE A 150 5.46 21.03 2.86
C ILE A 150 4.27 21.22 1.90
N LEU A 151 3.06 20.93 2.37
CA LEU A 151 1.83 21.06 1.57
C LEU A 151 1.30 22.49 1.50
N GLY A 152 1.89 23.45 2.23
CA GLY A 152 1.37 24.82 2.32
C GLY A 152 0.00 24.93 2.97
N LEU A 153 -0.37 23.97 3.82
CA LEU A 153 -1.67 23.88 4.49
C LEU A 153 -1.66 24.60 5.85
N ALA A 154 -2.83 25.05 6.28
CA ALA A 154 -2.98 25.68 7.59
C ALA A 154 -2.80 24.66 8.72
N SER A 155 -2.23 25.08 9.86
CA SER A 155 -2.11 24.25 11.06
C SER A 155 -3.45 23.78 11.65
N SER A 156 -4.57 24.39 11.23
CA SER A 156 -5.93 23.98 11.57
C SER A 156 -6.50 22.88 10.67
N THR A 157 -5.73 22.37 9.70
CA THR A 157 -6.16 21.26 8.83
C THR A 157 -6.48 20.05 9.71
N PRO A 158 -7.65 19.42 9.56
CA PRO A 158 -7.98 18.22 10.33
C PRO A 158 -7.07 17.03 9.98
N GLU A 159 -6.73 16.22 10.98
CA GLU A 159 -6.01 14.98 10.77
C GLU A 159 -6.83 14.01 9.89
N PRO A 160 -6.20 13.23 9.00
CA PRO A 160 -6.89 12.43 7.98
C PRO A 160 -7.33 11.05 8.52
N ASN A 161 -7.50 10.91 9.84
CA ASN A 161 -7.59 9.62 10.51
C ASN A 161 -8.81 8.78 10.06
N ASP A 162 -9.90 9.42 9.67
CA ASP A 162 -11.12 8.76 9.20
C ASP A 162 -11.04 8.22 7.78
N LYS A 163 -9.99 8.59 7.01
CA LYS A 163 -9.82 8.23 5.60
C LYS A 163 -8.65 7.30 5.32
N ILE A 164 -7.85 6.94 6.32
CA ILE A 164 -6.61 6.17 6.11
C ILE A 164 -6.68 4.83 6.84
N THR A 165 -6.34 3.76 6.13
CA THR A 165 -6.03 2.45 6.71
C THR A 165 -4.62 2.03 6.28
N ASN A 166 -3.74 1.85 7.26
CA ASN A 166 -2.38 1.39 7.06
C ASN A 166 -2.31 -0.12 7.29
N LEU A 167 -2.03 -0.88 6.24
CA LEU A 167 -1.78 -2.31 6.32
C LEU A 167 -0.27 -2.54 6.37
N TYR A 168 0.20 -3.32 7.34
CA TYR A 168 1.62 -3.66 7.45
C TYR A 168 1.82 -5.15 7.72
N ALA A 169 2.95 -5.69 7.27
CA ALA A 169 3.25 -7.10 7.40
C ALA A 169 3.72 -7.49 8.81
N GLU A 170 3.18 -8.58 9.35
CA GLU A 170 3.63 -9.22 10.60
C GLU A 170 3.90 -10.72 10.40
N PRO A 171 4.95 -11.33 11.00
CA PRO A 171 5.85 -10.74 11.97
C PRO A 171 6.82 -9.78 11.29
N GLY A 172 7.01 -8.61 11.90
CA GLY A 172 8.00 -7.65 11.45
C GLY A 172 7.86 -6.36 12.23
N LEU A 173 8.92 -5.91 12.89
CA LEU A 173 9.11 -4.47 13.12
C LEU A 173 9.40 -3.89 11.73
N GLU A 174 8.35 -3.78 10.91
CA GLU A 174 8.41 -3.35 9.52
C GLU A 174 9.30 -2.11 9.46
N VAL A 175 10.32 -2.16 8.61
CA VAL A 175 11.41 -1.19 8.64
C VAL A 175 10.89 0.23 8.30
N THR A 176 9.68 0.34 7.72
CA THR A 176 8.88 1.57 7.56
C THR A 176 7.85 1.83 8.66
N ALA A 177 7.34 0.81 9.35
CA ALA A 177 6.33 0.98 10.40
C ALA A 177 6.83 1.73 11.63
N GLY A 178 8.14 1.72 11.83
CA GLY A 178 8.84 2.55 12.81
C GLY A 178 9.37 3.88 12.27
N VAL A 179 9.13 4.20 11.00
CA VAL A 179 9.63 5.43 10.36
C VAL A 179 8.50 6.43 10.24
N GLY A 180 8.45 7.34 11.21
CA GLY A 180 7.50 8.43 11.23
C GLY A 180 6.16 8.08 11.87
N VAL A 181 5.26 9.06 11.84
CA VAL A 181 3.92 8.95 12.39
C VAL A 181 2.98 8.38 11.34
N TRP A 182 2.17 7.40 11.75
CA TRP A 182 1.04 6.89 10.96
C TRP A 182 -0.27 7.54 11.38
N TRP A 183 -1.15 7.74 10.41
CA TRP A 183 -2.45 8.38 10.58
C TRP A 183 -3.57 7.41 10.20
N GLY A 184 -4.68 7.46 10.92
CA GLY A 184 -5.81 6.55 10.74
C GLY A 184 -5.57 5.16 11.32
N ASP A 185 -6.35 4.20 10.82
CA ASP A 185 -6.31 2.83 11.33
C ASP A 185 -4.98 2.16 10.97
N VAL A 186 -4.47 1.35 11.89
CA VAL A 186 -3.24 0.56 11.71
C VAL A 186 -3.60 -0.92 11.89
N VAL A 187 -3.45 -1.68 10.81
CA VAL A 187 -3.94 -3.06 10.72
C VAL A 187 -2.78 -4.00 10.39
N PRO A 188 -2.39 -4.88 11.32
CA PRO A 188 -1.41 -5.92 11.02
C PRO A 188 -2.01 -6.97 10.08
N VAL A 189 -1.21 -7.36 9.09
CA VAL A 189 -1.50 -8.45 8.16
C VAL A 189 -0.44 -9.51 8.35
N PHE A 190 -0.88 -10.72 8.72
CA PHE A 190 0.00 -11.86 8.82
C PHE A 190 0.63 -12.17 7.46
N ILE A 191 1.96 -12.30 7.45
CA ILE A 191 2.77 -12.87 6.39
C ILE A 191 3.63 -13.99 6.98
N GLU A 192 4.16 -14.83 6.12
CA GLU A 192 5.18 -15.79 6.55
C GLU A 192 6.51 -15.05 6.76
N ASP A 193 7.20 -15.34 7.86
CA ASP A 193 8.48 -14.70 8.15
C ASP A 193 9.51 -15.06 7.06
N GLN A 194 10.08 -14.04 6.42
CA GLN A 194 11.08 -14.21 5.36
C GLN A 194 12.52 -14.25 5.88
N GLY A 195 12.73 -14.28 7.20
CA GLY A 195 14.03 -14.09 7.82
C GLY A 195 15.12 -15.07 7.36
N ILE A 196 16.32 -14.55 7.04
CA ILE A 196 17.64 -15.21 7.22
C ILE A 196 18.71 -14.16 7.59
N ILE A 197 19.45 -14.43 8.68
CA ILE A 197 20.59 -13.73 9.33
C ILE A 197 20.22 -12.91 10.58
N GLY A 198 20.70 -13.38 11.75
CA GLY A 198 20.72 -12.60 12.98
C GLY A 198 21.56 -11.34 12.78
N GLY A 199 20.91 -10.18 12.85
CA GLY A 199 21.52 -8.86 12.64
C GLY A 199 21.28 -8.23 11.26
N ASN A 200 20.50 -8.86 10.37
CA ASN A 200 20.10 -8.25 9.10
C ASN A 200 18.63 -7.78 9.16
N LEU A 201 18.38 -6.52 8.81
CA LEU A 201 17.06 -5.88 8.88
C LEU A 201 16.01 -6.67 8.09
N LEU A 202 14.76 -6.64 8.57
CA LEU A 202 13.57 -7.36 8.07
C LEU A 202 13.09 -6.90 6.67
N ILE A 203 14.01 -6.66 5.74
CA ILE A 203 13.77 -6.15 4.37
C ILE A 203 12.90 -7.12 3.57
N GLY A 204 13.01 -8.43 3.82
CA GLY A 204 12.15 -9.43 3.18
C GLY A 204 10.67 -9.19 3.48
N ASN A 205 10.35 -8.85 4.73
CA ASN A 205 8.97 -8.67 5.19
C ASN A 205 8.36 -7.39 4.59
N HIS A 206 9.19 -6.38 4.31
CA HIS A 206 8.80 -5.12 3.67
C HIS A 206 8.25 -5.29 2.23
N SER A 207 8.55 -6.42 1.57
CA SER A 207 8.14 -6.66 0.19
C SER A 207 6.62 -6.75 0.02
N ILE A 208 6.09 -5.94 -0.89
CA ILE A 208 4.66 -5.96 -1.28
C ILE A 208 4.20 -7.32 -1.79
N ALA A 209 5.12 -8.17 -2.28
CA ALA A 209 4.77 -9.50 -2.78
C ALA A 209 4.16 -10.38 -1.68
N HIS A 210 4.79 -10.45 -0.52
CA HIS A 210 4.31 -11.28 0.59
C HIS A 210 3.01 -10.74 1.19
N LEU A 211 2.89 -9.42 1.27
CA LEU A 211 1.66 -8.78 1.71
C LEU A 211 0.51 -9.04 0.73
N THR A 212 0.77 -8.97 -0.58
CA THR A 212 -0.23 -9.28 -1.63
C THR A 212 -0.67 -10.74 -1.57
N ASP A 213 0.27 -11.68 -1.41
CA ASP A 213 -0.04 -13.11 -1.33
C ASP A 213 -0.88 -13.41 -0.07
N SER A 214 -0.54 -12.78 1.04
CA SER A 214 -1.30 -12.89 2.29
C SER A 214 -2.69 -12.30 2.14
N LEU A 215 -2.83 -11.07 1.63
CA LEU A 215 -4.15 -10.44 1.41
C LEU A 215 -5.02 -11.24 0.43
N ALA A 216 -4.44 -11.97 -0.52
CA ALA A 216 -5.20 -12.89 -1.36
C ALA A 216 -5.79 -14.06 -0.55
N VAL A 217 -5.09 -14.56 0.48
CA VAL A 217 -5.63 -15.54 1.43
C VAL A 217 -6.71 -14.91 2.30
N TYR A 218 -6.53 -13.68 2.78
CA TYR A 218 -7.58 -12.97 3.53
C TYR A 218 -8.86 -12.80 2.70
N ASN A 219 -8.72 -12.42 1.43
CA ASN A 219 -9.83 -12.34 0.49
C ASN A 219 -10.49 -13.71 0.22
N LEU A 220 -9.75 -14.81 0.32
CA LEU A 220 -10.33 -16.14 0.26
C LEU A 220 -11.17 -16.42 1.50
N PHE A 221 -10.70 -16.07 2.70
CA PHE A 221 -11.48 -16.21 3.94
C PHE A 221 -12.76 -15.38 3.89
N SER A 222 -12.71 -14.13 3.43
CA SER A 222 -13.91 -13.28 3.32
C SER A 222 -14.92 -13.79 2.29
N GLN A 223 -14.46 -14.44 1.21
CA GLN A 223 -15.36 -15.10 0.26
C GLN A 223 -16.05 -16.35 0.84
N VAL A 224 -15.44 -16.99 1.85
CA VAL A 224 -16.06 -18.12 2.55
C VAL A 224 -17.10 -17.62 3.55
N ASP A 225 -16.79 -16.54 4.27
CA ASP A 225 -17.69 -15.89 5.21
C ASP A 225 -17.41 -14.38 5.24
N GLU A 226 -18.32 -13.61 4.64
CA GLU A 226 -18.23 -12.15 4.52
C GLU A 226 -18.26 -11.43 5.88
N SER A 227 -18.66 -12.11 6.97
CA SER A 227 -18.68 -11.53 8.31
C SER A 227 -17.29 -11.52 8.97
N LEU A 228 -16.33 -12.28 8.44
CA LEU A 228 -14.96 -12.34 8.96
C LEU A 228 -14.23 -11.02 8.77
N GLN A 229 -13.80 -10.44 9.89
CA GLN A 229 -13.01 -9.21 9.93
C GLN A 229 -11.52 -9.51 9.79
N LEU A 230 -10.72 -8.53 9.32
CA LEU A 230 -9.26 -8.67 9.13
C LEU A 230 -8.57 -9.21 10.39
N ASN A 231 -8.86 -8.64 11.57
CA ASN A 231 -8.27 -9.07 12.85
C ASN A 231 -8.55 -10.55 13.19
N THR A 232 -9.72 -11.05 12.80
CA THR A 232 -10.14 -12.43 13.04
C THR A 232 -9.37 -13.36 12.13
N ILE A 233 -9.23 -13.00 10.86
CA ILE A 233 -8.43 -13.75 9.89
C ILE A 233 -6.95 -13.77 10.31
N THR A 234 -6.40 -12.62 10.75
CA THR A 234 -5.04 -12.54 11.31
C THR A 234 -4.86 -13.53 12.45
N GLY A 235 -5.75 -13.53 13.45
CA GLY A 235 -5.66 -14.48 14.57
C GLY A 235 -5.79 -15.95 14.15
N LEU A 236 -6.59 -16.26 13.12
CA LEU A 236 -6.67 -17.62 12.56
C LEU A 236 -5.35 -18.06 11.90
N LEU A 237 -4.74 -17.17 11.11
CA LEU A 237 -3.49 -17.46 10.42
C LEU A 237 -2.31 -17.59 11.40
N GLU A 238 -2.21 -16.70 12.38
CA GLU A 238 -1.23 -16.78 13.47
C GLU A 238 -1.38 -18.05 14.30
N ALA A 239 -2.62 -18.40 14.67
CA ALA A 239 -2.88 -19.64 15.40
C ALA A 239 -2.55 -20.89 14.56
N SER A 240 -2.59 -20.78 13.24
CA SER A 240 -2.24 -21.88 12.33
C SER A 240 -0.73 -22.03 12.13
N SER A 241 0.03 -20.92 12.12
CA SER A 241 1.47 -20.87 11.84
C SER A 241 2.36 -21.34 12.99
N ASN A 242 1.80 -21.55 14.18
CA ASN A 242 2.50 -22.18 15.31
C ASN A 242 2.88 -23.66 15.08
N LYS A 243 2.52 -24.23 13.93
CA LYS A 243 2.95 -25.54 13.45
C LYS A 243 3.92 -25.34 12.31
N ALA A 244 5.14 -25.88 12.43
CA ALA A 244 6.24 -25.68 11.50
C ALA A 244 5.92 -26.00 10.02
N ASP A 245 4.93 -26.85 9.75
CA ASP A 245 4.51 -27.25 8.40
C ASP A 245 3.29 -26.46 7.87
N HIS A 246 2.77 -25.49 8.64
CA HIS A 246 1.57 -24.75 8.30
C HIS A 246 1.91 -23.39 7.68
N THR A 247 1.78 -23.35 6.36
CA THR A 247 1.99 -22.18 5.51
C THR A 247 0.67 -21.53 5.10
N LEU A 248 0.71 -20.37 4.44
CA LEU A 248 -0.45 -19.79 3.75
C LEU A 248 -1.06 -20.79 2.76
N GLU A 249 -0.25 -21.56 2.04
CA GLU A 249 -0.71 -22.64 1.15
C GLU A 249 -1.40 -23.76 1.92
N SER A 250 -1.00 -24.01 3.16
CA SER A 250 -1.64 -25.01 4.03
C SER A 250 -3.04 -24.56 4.43
N ALA A 251 -3.24 -23.27 4.73
CA ALA A 251 -4.56 -22.68 4.97
C ALA A 251 -5.45 -22.78 3.71
N VAL A 252 -4.94 -22.37 2.55
CA VAL A 252 -5.64 -22.50 1.25
C VAL A 252 -5.98 -23.98 0.96
N THR A 253 -5.06 -24.90 1.23
CA THR A 253 -5.26 -26.33 1.04
C THR A 253 -6.35 -26.89 1.95
N ALA A 254 -6.39 -26.45 3.21
CA ALA A 254 -7.41 -26.88 4.16
C ALA A 254 -8.80 -26.40 3.72
N LEU A 255 -8.94 -25.13 3.33
CA LEU A 255 -10.20 -24.59 2.81
C LEU A 255 -10.63 -25.30 1.51
N GLY A 256 -9.68 -25.52 0.59
CA GLY A 256 -9.95 -26.25 -0.65
C GLY A 256 -10.46 -27.67 -0.42
N LYS A 257 -9.84 -28.42 0.49
CA LYS A 257 -10.30 -29.77 0.87
C LYS A 257 -11.67 -29.76 1.55
N LEU A 258 -11.98 -28.71 2.30
CA LEU A 258 -13.25 -28.59 3.01
C LEU A 258 -14.41 -28.22 2.08
N LEU A 259 -14.19 -27.30 1.13
CA LEU A 259 -15.25 -26.65 0.37
C LEU A 259 -15.37 -27.13 -1.08
N VAL A 260 -14.30 -27.69 -1.67
CA VAL A 260 -14.26 -28.06 -3.09
C VAL A 260 -14.13 -29.57 -3.26
N THR A 261 -15.18 -30.21 -3.76
CA THR A 261 -15.18 -31.66 -4.03
C THR A 261 -14.13 -32.00 -5.07
N GLY A 262 -13.24 -32.96 -4.75
CA GLY A 262 -12.15 -33.37 -5.64
C GLY A 262 -10.96 -32.41 -5.68
N PHE A 263 -10.87 -31.46 -4.73
CA PHE A 263 -9.73 -30.55 -4.64
C PHE A 263 -8.40 -31.31 -4.54
N THR A 264 -7.50 -31.00 -5.48
CA THR A 264 -6.14 -31.53 -5.49
C THR A 264 -5.20 -30.37 -5.16
N PRO A 265 -4.52 -30.40 -4.00
CA PRO A 265 -3.55 -29.36 -3.64
C PRO A 265 -2.46 -29.28 -4.70
N ARG A 266 -1.95 -28.06 -4.98
CA ARG A 266 -0.72 -27.96 -5.78
C ARG A 266 0.41 -28.62 -5.00
N GLY A 267 1.13 -29.54 -5.65
CA GLY A 267 2.30 -30.17 -5.04
C GLY A 267 3.35 -29.13 -4.66
N TRP A 268 4.07 -29.38 -3.56
CA TRP A 268 5.15 -28.53 -3.07
C TRP A 268 6.15 -28.24 -4.21
N ARG A 269 6.41 -26.96 -4.48
CA ARG A 269 7.67 -26.56 -5.09
C ARG A 269 8.65 -26.45 -3.94
N SER A 270 9.57 -27.42 -3.82
CA SER A 270 10.74 -27.25 -2.97
C SER A 270 11.40 -25.91 -3.32
N ALA A 271 11.60 -25.04 -2.33
CA ALA A 271 12.43 -23.86 -2.47
C ALA A 271 13.77 -24.27 -3.10
N ALA A 272 14.12 -23.62 -4.21
CA ALA A 272 15.42 -23.70 -4.83
C ALA A 272 16.11 -22.35 -4.63
#